data_AF-A0A9J5ZV96-F1
#
_entry.id   AF-A0A9J5ZV96-F1
#
_cell.length_a   1.000
_cell.length_b   1.000
_cell.length_c   1.000
_cell.angle_alpha   90.00
_cell.angle_beta   90.00
_cell.angle_gamma   90.00
#
_symmetry.space_group_name_H-M   'P 1'
#
loop_
_entity.id
_entity.type
_entity.pdbx_description
1 polymer ?
#
loop_
_entity_poly.entity_id
_entity_poly.type
_entity_poly.pdbx_seq_one_letter_code
_entity_poly.pdbx_strand_id
1 'polypeptide(L)'
;MGHLSYSAHVRMAQLERSIPGMIEGVILAIVIPLQTSVDDLAVRVPACESRQEEASEVTNLQAKVADLRKDIDYLKSTEFTSLLKDDDDVDAPEIPLATTGDVHHDETTIKHESIII
;
A
#
# COMPACT_ATOMS: atom_id res chain seq x y z
N MET A 1 18.75 -14.63 -24.24
CA MET A 1 18.39 -13.21 -23.97
C MET A 1 17.15 -13.02 -23.08
N GLY A 2 16.41 -14.06 -22.65
CA GLY A 2 15.12 -13.88 -21.94
C GLY A 2 15.17 -13.47 -20.46
N HIS A 3 16.20 -13.88 -19.71
CA HIS A 3 16.24 -13.69 -18.24
C HIS A 3 16.36 -12.22 -17.81
N LEU A 4 17.06 -11.40 -18.61
CA LEU A 4 17.23 -9.96 -18.34
C LEU A 4 15.93 -9.19 -18.59
N SER A 5 15.20 -9.53 -19.65
CA SER A 5 13.93 -8.92 -20.00
C SER A 5 12.84 -9.28 -18.97
N TYR A 6 12.79 -10.54 -18.54
CA TYR A 6 11.89 -11.00 -17.49
C TYR A 6 12.14 -10.28 -16.15
N SER A 7 13.41 -10.15 -15.73
CA SER A 7 13.77 -9.45 -14.49
C SER A 7 13.46 -7.95 -14.52
N ALA A 8 13.53 -7.30 -15.69
CA ALA A 8 13.14 -5.90 -15.82
C ALA A 8 11.62 -5.72 -15.64
N HIS A 9 10.83 -6.61 -16.22
CA HIS A 9 9.37 -6.57 -16.12
C HIS A 9 8.87 -6.80 -14.68
N VAL A 10 9.42 -7.79 -13.97
CA VAL A 10 9.06 -8.06 -12.56
C VAL A 10 9.37 -6.85 -11.66
N ARG A 11 10.51 -6.18 -11.87
CA ARG A 11 10.87 -4.99 -11.09
C ARG A 11 9.96 -3.79 -11.39
N MET A 12 9.51 -3.64 -12.63
CA MET A 12 8.55 -2.61 -13.03
C MET A 12 7.19 -2.83 -12.33
N ALA A 13 6.63 -4.04 -12.43
CA ALA A 13 5.37 -4.39 -11.76
C ALA A 13 5.46 -4.24 -10.23
N GLN A 14 6.60 -4.60 -9.63
CA GLN A 14 6.82 -4.43 -8.19
C GLN A 14 6.88 -2.95 -7.77
N LEU A 15 7.50 -2.09 -8.59
CA LEU A 15 7.53 -0.66 -8.34
C LEU A 15 6.12 -0.07 -8.42
N GLU A 16 5.37 -0.39 -9.48
CA GLU A 16 3.98 0.04 -9.67
C GLU A 16 3.11 -0.34 -8.47
N ARG A 17 3.26 -1.57 -7.96
CA ARG A 17 2.56 -2.04 -6.76
C ARG A 17 2.95 -1.30 -5.48
N SER A 18 4.17 -0.75 -5.40
CA SER A 18 4.65 -0.02 -4.23
C SER A 18 4.27 1.46 -4.19
N ILE A 19 4.02 2.08 -5.36
CA ILE A 19 3.62 3.50 -5.49
C ILE A 19 2.42 3.84 -4.59
N PRO A 20 1.31 3.05 -4.56
CA PRO A 20 0.19 3.24 -3.66
C PRO A 20 0.59 3.48 -2.19
N GLY A 21 1.37 2.56 -1.63
CA GLY A 21 1.78 2.62 -0.22
C GLY A 21 2.78 3.74 0.07
N MET A 22 3.61 4.10 -0.91
CA MET A 22 4.51 5.26 -0.78
C MET A 22 3.74 6.57 -0.69
N ILE A 23 2.70 6.74 -1.51
CA ILE A 23 1.83 7.92 -1.51
C ILE A 23 1.10 8.02 -0.17
N GLU A 24 0.47 6.93 0.27
CA GLU A 24 -0.23 6.87 1.56
C GLU A 24 0.70 7.22 2.73
N GLY A 25 1.92 6.66 2.74
CA GLY A 25 2.92 6.94 3.76
C GLY A 25 3.33 8.41 3.82
N VAL A 26 3.55 9.06 2.68
CA VAL A 26 3.89 10.50 2.62
C VAL A 26 2.72 11.36 3.11
N ILE A 27 1.49 11.02 2.73
CA ILE A 27 0.30 11.78 3.16
C ILE A 27 0.12 11.65 4.68
N LEU A 28 0.21 10.45 5.24
CA LEU A 28 0.11 10.24 6.68
C LEU A 28 1.21 10.99 7.45
N ALA A 29 2.44 11.03 6.92
CA ALA A 29 3.54 11.77 7.53
C ALA A 29 3.29 13.30 7.60
N ILE A 30 2.42 13.85 6.74
CA ILE A 30 2.01 15.26 6.75
C ILE A 30 0.76 15.46 7.62
N VAL A 31 -0.24 14.59 7.48
CA VAL A 31 -1.54 14.69 8.14
C VAL A 31 -1.43 14.54 9.66
N ILE A 32 -0.58 13.62 10.14
CA ILE A 32 -0.43 13.37 11.59
C ILE A 32 0.11 14.63 12.31
N PRO A 33 1.24 15.23 11.90
CA PRO A 33 1.70 16.49 12.49
C PRO A 33 0.66 17.61 12.38
N LEU A 34 -0.04 17.73 11.24
CA LEU A 34 -1.05 18.76 11.05
C LEU A 34 -2.22 18.61 12.04
N GLN A 35 -2.72 17.38 12.24
CA GLN A 35 -3.76 17.08 13.22
C GLN A 35 -3.33 17.50 14.63
N THR A 36 -2.09 17.17 15.03
CA THR A 36 -1.57 17.57 16.36
C THR A 36 -1.52 19.09 16.54
N SER A 37 -1.12 19.83 15.50
CA SER A 37 -1.09 21.30 15.55
C SER A 37 -2.48 21.91 15.63
N VAL A 38 -3.47 21.33 14.96
CA VAL A 38 -4.86 21.82 14.99
C VAL A 38 -5.52 21.52 16.33
N ASP A 39 -5.23 20.36 16.92
CA ASP A 39 -5.69 20.01 18.26
C ASP A 39 -5.08 20.93 19.34
N ASP A 40 -3.78 21.24 19.25
CA ASP A 40 -3.14 22.25 20.13
C ASP A 40 -3.81 23.62 20.00
N LEU A 41 -4.07 24.04 18.76
CA LEU A 41 -4.74 25.31 18.48
C LEU A 41 -6.17 25.33 19.05
N ALA A 42 -6.91 24.23 18.94
CA ALA A 42 -8.26 24.08 19.49
C ALA A 42 -8.30 24.24 21.02
N VAL A 43 -7.22 23.88 21.72
CA VAL A 43 -7.09 24.08 23.17
C VAL A 43 -6.69 25.52 23.51
N ARG A 44 -5.80 26.12 22.72
CA ARG A 44 -5.22 27.44 23.01
C ARG A 44 -6.14 28.60 22.66
N VAL A 45 -6.90 28.52 21.56
CA VAL A 45 -7.84 29.58 21.14
C VAL A 45 -8.84 29.96 22.24
N PRO A 46 -9.58 29.03 22.87
CA PRO A 46 -10.50 29.38 23.96
C PRO A 46 -9.78 29.84 25.23
N ALA A 47 -8.55 29.36 25.48
CA ALA A 47 -7.75 29.84 26.60
C ALA A 47 -7.36 31.33 26.45
N CYS A 48 -7.16 31.80 25.20
CA CYS A 48 -6.92 33.21 24.90
C CYS A 48 -8.19 34.07 25.04
N GLU A 49 -9.37 33.54 24.72
CA GLU A 49 -10.67 34.24 24.89
C GLU A 49 -10.87 34.72 26.32
N SER A 50 -10.54 33.87 27.30
CA SER A 50 -10.66 34.22 28.72
C SER A 50 -9.78 35.40 29.16
N ARG A 51 -8.83 35.83 28.32
CA ARG A 51 -7.84 36.88 28.62
C ARG A 51 -8.03 38.15 27.79
N GLN A 52 -8.88 38.14 26.77
CA GLN A 52 -9.05 39.25 25.83
C GLN A 52 -10.53 39.59 25.65
N GLU A 53 -10.86 40.89 25.61
CA GLU A 53 -12.24 41.40 25.49
C GLU A 53 -12.80 41.31 24.05
N GLU A 54 -11.97 40.92 23.08
CA GLU A 54 -12.32 40.79 21.66
C GLU A 54 -12.89 39.42 21.31
N ALA A 55 -14.08 39.13 21.84
CA ALA A 55 -14.79 37.85 21.65
C ALA A 55 -15.10 37.54 20.16
N SER A 56 -15.25 38.56 19.31
CA SER A 56 -15.62 38.38 17.89
C SER A 56 -14.51 37.76 17.04
N GLU A 57 -13.24 38.06 17.32
CA GLU A 57 -12.12 37.50 16.55
C GLU A 57 -11.80 36.07 16.97
N VAL A 58 -11.87 35.81 18.28
CA VAL A 58 -11.60 34.48 18.86
C VAL A 58 -12.65 33.46 18.44
N THR A 59 -13.93 33.84 18.41
CA THR A 59 -15.01 32.98 17.92
C THR A 59 -14.88 32.67 16.43
N ASN A 60 -14.46 33.65 15.60
CA ASN A 60 -14.16 33.42 14.19
C ASN A 60 -13.00 32.44 14.00
N LEU A 61 -11.93 32.60 14.77
CA LEU A 61 -10.78 31.70 14.74
C LEU A 61 -11.16 30.28 15.18
N GLN A 62 -11.95 30.14 16.24
CA GLN A 62 -12.44 28.84 16.70
C GLN A 62 -13.27 28.13 15.63
N ALA A 63 -14.13 28.86 14.91
CA ALA A 63 -14.90 28.30 13.79
C ALA A 63 -13.98 27.79 12.67
N LYS A 64 -12.92 28.53 12.32
CA LYS A 64 -11.91 28.11 11.33
C LYS A 64 -11.12 26.88 11.78
N VAL A 65 -10.77 26.79 13.05
CA VAL A 65 -10.08 25.62 13.62
C VAL A 65 -10.98 24.38 13.55
N ALA A 66 -12.27 24.54 13.86
CA ALA A 66 -13.25 23.46 13.75
C ALA A 66 -13.47 23.03 12.30
N ASP A 67 -13.44 23.96 11.35
CA ASP A 67 -13.55 23.67 9.93
C ASP A 67 -12.32 22.91 9.41
N LEU A 68 -11.12 23.40 9.73
CA LEU A 68 -9.86 22.76 9.37
C LEU A 68 -9.76 21.34 9.92
N ARG A 69 -10.30 21.08 11.11
CA ARG A 69 -10.37 19.72 11.67
C ARG A 69 -11.21 18.78 10.80
N LYS A 70 -12.35 19.26 10.27
CA LYS A 70 -13.17 18.48 9.32
C LYS A 70 -12.44 18.21 8.02
N ASP A 71 -11.69 19.20 7.52
CA ASP A 71 -10.90 19.04 6.30
C ASP A 71 -9.80 17.98 6.47
N ILE A 72 -9.14 17.97 7.64
CA ILE A 72 -8.15 16.95 8.00
C ILE A 72 -8.80 15.57 8.13
N ASP A 73 -9.96 15.47 8.78
CA ASP A 73 -10.70 14.22 8.91
C ASP A 73 -11.18 13.71 7.54
N TYR A 74 -11.62 14.60 6.65
CA TYR A 74 -11.96 14.29 5.26
C TYR A 74 -10.74 13.76 4.49
N LEU A 75 -9.61 14.45 4.59
CA LEU A 75 -8.34 14.05 3.97
C LEU A 75 -7.88 12.66 4.45
N LYS A 76 -8.11 12.34 5.73
CA LYS A 76 -7.78 11.03 6.32
C LYS A 76 -8.78 9.93 5.95
N SER A 77 -10.05 10.29 5.78
CA SER A 77 -11.12 9.35 5.41
C SER A 77 -11.11 8.95 3.94
N THR A 78 -10.40 9.71 3.10
CA THR A 78 -10.12 9.29 1.73
C THR A 78 -9.14 8.12 1.82
N GLU A 79 -9.68 6.91 1.91
CA GLU A 79 -8.92 5.67 1.73
C GLU A 79 -8.27 5.75 0.33
N PHE A 80 -7.03 6.22 0.27
CA PHE A 80 -6.23 6.25 -0.96
C PHE A 80 -6.09 4.85 -1.56
N THR A 81 -6.20 3.82 -0.73
CA THR A 81 -6.42 2.43 -1.12
C THR A 81 -7.56 2.26 -2.12
N SER A 82 -8.71 2.91 -1.95
CA SER A 82 -9.83 2.84 -2.92
C SER A 82 -9.53 3.55 -4.24
N LEU A 83 -8.64 4.56 -4.24
CA LEU A 83 -8.16 5.26 -5.44
C LEU A 83 -7.08 4.48 -6.21
N LEU A 84 -6.43 3.53 -5.54
CA LEU A 84 -5.32 2.74 -6.05
C LEU A 84 -5.71 1.26 -6.26
N LYS A 85 -7.01 0.93 -6.09
CA LYS A 85 -7.60 -0.41 -6.17
C LYS A 85 -8.29 -0.69 -7.52
N ASP A 86 -8.23 0.22 -8.48
CA ASP A 86 -8.63 -0.10 -9.84
C ASP A 86 -7.45 -0.79 -10.56
N ASP A 87 -7.71 -2.01 -11.04
CA ASP A 87 -6.86 -2.88 -11.86
C ASP A 87 -5.85 -3.81 -11.15
N ASP A 88 -6.22 -4.43 -10.01
CA ASP A 88 -5.73 -5.80 -9.74
C ASP A 88 -6.39 -6.73 -10.78
N ASP A 89 -5.73 -6.75 -11.93
CA ASP A 89 -5.88 -7.55 -13.13
C ASP A 89 -6.61 -8.89 -12.91
N VAL A 90 -7.73 -9.06 -13.60
CA VAL A 90 -8.50 -10.31 -13.71
C VAL A 90 -7.79 -11.32 -14.64
N ASP A 91 -6.62 -11.01 -15.19
CA ASP A 91 -5.98 -11.80 -16.23
C ASP A 91 -4.60 -12.34 -15.83
N ALA A 92 -4.53 -13.07 -14.71
CA ALA A 92 -3.48 -14.07 -14.56
C ALA A 92 -3.91 -15.33 -15.34
N PRO A 93 -3.32 -15.66 -16.51
CA PRO A 93 -3.60 -16.93 -17.15
C PRO A 93 -3.13 -18.05 -16.22
N GLU A 94 -4.07 -18.87 -15.76
CA GLU A 94 -3.80 -20.20 -15.20
C GLU A 94 -2.91 -20.94 -16.19
N ILE A 95 -1.62 -21.05 -15.88
CA ILE A 95 -0.76 -21.99 -16.59
C ILE A 95 -1.08 -23.35 -15.96
N PRO A 96 -1.76 -24.29 -16.65
CA PRO A 96 -1.92 -25.63 -16.13
C PRO A 96 -0.53 -26.22 -15.97
N LEU A 97 -0.15 -26.46 -14.71
CA LEU A 97 1.06 -27.16 -14.35
C LEU A 97 0.93 -28.57 -14.94
N ALA A 98 1.53 -28.76 -16.12
CA ALA A 98 1.59 -30.07 -16.76
C ALA A 98 2.39 -30.99 -15.83
N THR A 99 1.66 -31.83 -15.09
CA THR A 99 2.18 -32.97 -14.36
C THR A 99 2.85 -33.91 -15.35
N THR A 100 4.15 -33.72 -15.60
CA THR A 100 5.01 -34.79 -16.12
C THR A 100 5.22 -35.79 -14.99
N GLY A 101 4.20 -36.64 -14.80
CA GLY A 101 4.34 -37.87 -14.05
C GLY A 101 5.17 -38.84 -14.89
N ASP A 102 6.46 -38.88 -14.57
CA ASP A 102 7.39 -39.92 -15.00
C ASP A 102 6.87 -41.29 -14.54
N VAL A 103 6.25 -42.04 -15.46
CA VAL A 103 5.89 -43.44 -15.26
C VAL A 103 7.04 -44.27 -15.81
N HIS A 104 7.93 -44.64 -14.90
CA HIS A 104 8.88 -45.72 -15.10
C HIS A 104 8.10 -47.04 -15.22
N HIS A 105 8.10 -47.67 -16.39
CA HIS A 105 7.72 -49.08 -16.53
C HIS A 105 8.91 -49.87 -17.05
N ASP A 106 9.43 -50.69 -16.16
CA ASP A 106 10.49 -51.66 -16.37
C ASP A 106 9.99 -52.77 -17.31
N GLU A 107 10.75 -53.14 -18.34
CA GLU A 107 10.57 -54.43 -19.00
C GLU A 107 11.94 -55.08 -19.25
N THR A 108 12.15 -56.13 -18.46
CA THR A 108 13.26 -57.06 -18.44
C THR A 108 13.51 -57.73 -19.79
N THR A 109 14.77 -57.83 -20.22
CA THR A 109 15.25 -59.01 -20.94
C THR A 109 16.64 -59.39 -20.45
N ILE A 110 16.67 -60.56 -19.83
CA ILE A 110 17.81 -61.26 -19.27
C ILE A 110 18.80 -61.61 -20.39
N LYS A 111 20.09 -61.26 -20.22
CA LYS A 111 21.19 -62.10 -20.70
C LYS A 111 22.26 -62.20 -19.62
N HIS A 112 22.38 -63.43 -19.15
CA HIS A 112 23.30 -63.92 -18.14
C HIS A 112 24.55 -64.41 -18.87
N GLU A 113 25.73 -63.84 -18.64
CA GLU A 113 26.99 -64.55 -18.90
C GLU A 113 28.19 -63.92 -18.16
N SER A 114 28.51 -64.59 -17.05
CA SER A 114 29.82 -64.92 -16.48
C SER A 114 30.95 -63.87 -16.42
N ILE A 115 31.21 -63.43 -15.19
CA ILE A 115 32.51 -62.94 -14.70
C ILE A 115 33.48 -64.12 -14.59
N ILE A 116 34.67 -64.01 -15.18
CA ILE A 116 35.88 -64.67 -14.67
C ILE A 116 37.00 -63.62 -14.66
N ILE A 117 37.68 -63.57 -13.52
CA ILE A 117 38.78 -62.68 -13.11
C ILE A 117 40.00 -62.84 -14.02
#